data_AF-A0A442J084-F1
#
_entry.id   AF-A0A442J084-F1
#
_cell.length_a   1.000
_cell.length_b   1.000
_cell.length_c   1.000
_cell.angle_alpha   90.00
_cell.angle_beta   90.00
_cell.angle_gamma   90.00
#
_symmetry.space_group_name_H-M   'P 1'
#
loop_
_entity.id
_entity.type
_entity.pdbx_description
1 polymer ?
#
loop_
_entity_poly.entity_id
_entity_poly.type
_entity_poly.pdbx_seq_one_letter_code
_entity_poly.pdbx_strand_id
1 'polypeptide(L)'
;NATRAAVEEGIVPGGGVALLRASLSIKAVGVNSDQTAGINIVRRALQAPARQIASNAGAEASIVAGKILENKGATFGYNAQTGEYGDMIAMGIVD
;
A
#
# COMPACT_ATOMS: atom_id res chain seq x y z
N ASN A 1 8.22 -20.18 7.04
CA ASN A 1 7.82 -19.00 7.83
C ASN A 1 6.64 -18.29 7.20
N ALA A 2 6.76 -17.74 5.99
CA ALA A 2 5.66 -17.05 5.29
C ALA A 2 4.37 -17.88 5.16
N THR A 3 4.46 -19.15 4.75
CA THR A 3 3.30 -20.04 4.62
C THR A 3 2.57 -20.33 5.92
N ARG A 4 3.26 -20.31 7.07
CA ARG A 4 2.65 -20.54 8.38
C ARG A 4 1.91 -19.28 8.85
N ALA A 5 2.52 -18.11 8.69
CA ALA A 5 1.89 -16.82 8.99
C ALA A 5 0.64 -16.57 8.13
N ALA A 6 0.71 -16.86 6.83
CA ALA A 6 -0.43 -16.73 5.92
C ALA A 6 -1.63 -17.60 6.31
N VAL A 7 -1.39 -18.78 6.91
CA VAL A 7 -2.45 -19.67 7.41
C VAL A 7 -3.06 -19.13 8.71
N GLU A 8 -2.26 -18.47 9.56
CA GLU A 8 -2.69 -17.98 10.87
C GLU A 8 -3.41 -16.62 10.80
N GLU A 9 -2.95 -15.70 9.94
CA GLU A 9 -3.43 -14.30 9.89
C GLU A 9 -4.17 -13.93 8.59
N GLY A 10 -4.15 -14.83 7.60
CA GLY A 10 -4.66 -14.55 6.26
C GLY A 10 -3.61 -13.89 5.36
N ILE A 11 -4.04 -13.46 4.17
CA ILE A 11 -3.18 -12.81 3.17
C ILE A 11 -3.76 -11.47 2.74
N VAL A 12 -2.87 -10.54 2.42
CA VAL A 12 -3.21 -9.21 1.89
C VAL A 12 -2.43 -8.94 0.60
N PRO A 13 -2.86 -7.95 -0.22
CA PRO A 13 -2.09 -7.57 -1.39
C PRO A 13 -0.70 -7.02 -0.98
N GLY A 14 0.35 -7.65 -1.50
CA GLY A 14 1.73 -7.28 -1.20
C GLY A 14 2.21 -6.04 -1.96
N GLY A 15 3.53 -5.86 -2.07
CA GLY A 15 4.12 -4.74 -2.81
C GLY A 15 3.84 -3.36 -2.20
N GLY A 16 3.55 -3.32 -0.89
CA GLY A 16 3.19 -2.10 -0.17
C GLY A 16 1.76 -1.61 -0.42
N VAL A 17 0.95 -2.34 -1.18
CA VAL A 17 -0.44 -1.95 -1.53
C VAL A 17 -1.33 -1.93 -0.28
N ALA A 18 -1.21 -2.93 0.60
CA ALA A 18 -1.97 -2.98 1.84
C ALA A 18 -1.72 -1.73 2.71
N LEU A 19 -0.45 -1.33 2.91
CA LEU A 19 -0.09 -0.12 3.68
C LEU A 19 -0.60 1.16 3.00
N LEU A 20 -0.42 1.26 1.68
CA LEU A 20 -0.90 2.40 0.91
C LEU A 20 -2.42 2.58 1.07
N ARG A 21 -3.21 1.51 1.00
CA ARG A 21 -4.67 1.57 1.22
C ARG A 21 -5.04 1.84 2.67
N ALA A 22 -4.30 1.27 3.63
CA ALA A 22 -4.50 1.55 5.05
C ALA A 22 -4.34 3.05 5.35
N SER A 23 -3.44 3.76 4.64
CA SER A 23 -3.26 5.21 4.81
C SER A 23 -4.55 6.03 4.59
N LEU A 24 -5.41 5.63 3.64
CA LEU A 24 -6.71 6.27 3.38
C LEU A 24 -7.77 5.92 4.43
N SER A 25 -7.60 4.79 5.12
CA SER A 25 -8.55 4.32 6.13
C SER A 25 -8.38 5.02 7.48
N ILE A 26 -7.30 5.79 7.66
CA ILE A 26 -7.05 6.58 8.87
C ILE A 26 -8.02 7.78 8.90
N LYS A 27 -9.17 7.57 9.54
CA LYS A 27 -10.20 8.60 9.81
C LYS A 27 -9.99 9.36 11.12
N ALA A 28 -8.92 9.06 11.86
CA ALA A 28 -8.59 9.73 13.11
C ALA A 28 -8.37 11.24 12.88
N VAL A 29 -8.89 12.03 13.82
CA VAL A 29 -8.73 13.48 13.89
C VAL A 29 -8.04 13.79 15.20
N GLY A 30 -6.95 14.56 15.15
CA GLY A 30 -6.21 14.93 16.36
C GLY A 30 -7.01 15.91 17.20
N VAL A 31 -6.96 15.77 18.53
CA VAL A 31 -7.61 16.74 19.43
C VAL A 31 -6.82 18.05 19.56
N ASN A 32 -5.57 18.07 19.08
CA ASN A 32 -4.70 19.24 19.04
C ASN A 32 -3.75 19.18 17.82
N SER A 33 -2.92 20.21 17.65
CA SER A 33 -1.95 20.33 16.55
C SER A 33 -0.96 19.16 16.50
N ASP A 34 -0.46 18.73 17.66
CA ASP A 34 0.62 17.76 17.77
C ASP A 34 0.12 16.35 17.39
N GLN A 35 -1.09 16.01 17.84
CA GLN A 35 -1.74 14.77 17.42
C GLN A 35 -2.06 14.79 15.92
N THR A 36 -2.52 15.92 15.39
CA THR A 36 -2.78 16.06 13.96
C THR A 36 -1.51 15.85 13.14
N ALA A 37 -0.39 16.43 13.60
CA ALA A 37 0.93 16.21 13.00
C ALA A 37 1.32 14.72 13.06
N GLY A 38 1.17 14.07 14.22
CA GLY A 38 1.45 12.63 14.39
C GLY A 38 0.64 11.74 13.44
N ILE A 39 -0.66 12.00 13.31
CA ILE A 39 -1.53 11.25 12.37
C ILE A 39 -1.05 11.44 10.93
N ASN A 40 -0.67 12.67 10.55
CA ASN A 40 -0.17 12.96 9.21
C ASN A 40 1.20 12.29 8.92
N ILE A 41 2.07 12.19 9.93
CA ILE A 41 3.33 11.45 9.83
C ILE A 41 3.06 9.98 9.49
N VAL A 42 2.14 9.33 10.23
CA VAL A 42 1.79 7.93 9.97
C VAL A 42 1.16 7.76 8.57
N ARG A 43 0.22 8.64 8.19
CA ARG A 43 -0.37 8.63 6.83
C ARG A 43 0.69 8.71 5.74
N ARG A 44 1.73 9.52 5.92
CA ARG A 44 2.84 9.65 4.96
C ARG A 44 3.75 8.43 4.97
N ALA A 45 4.08 7.91 6.15
CA ALA A 45 4.95 6.75 6.31
C ALA A 45 4.40 5.51 5.62
N LEU A 46 3.08 5.26 5.74
CA LEU A 46 2.42 4.12 5.12
C LEU A 46 2.46 4.13 3.58
N GLN A 47 2.62 5.30 2.95
CA GLN A 47 2.74 5.41 1.49
C GLN A 47 4.16 5.17 0.99
N ALA A 48 5.17 5.29 1.86
CA ALA A 48 6.57 5.23 1.45
C ALA A 48 6.97 3.89 0.81
N PRO A 49 6.55 2.71 1.33
CA PRO A 49 6.96 1.42 0.76
C PRO A 49 6.53 1.22 -0.69
N ALA A 50 5.25 1.45 -1.01
CA ALA A 50 4.74 1.31 -2.37
C ALA A 50 5.43 2.28 -3.34
N ARG A 51 5.67 3.52 -2.91
CA ARG A 51 6.40 4.53 -3.70
C ARG A 51 7.85 4.15 -3.94
N GLN A 52 8.54 3.63 -2.92
CA GLN A 52 9.93 3.19 -3.04
C GLN A 52 10.05 1.99 -3.99
N ILE A 53 9.14 1.02 -3.89
CA ILE A 53 9.09 -0.15 -4.78
C ILE A 53 8.88 0.31 -6.23
N ALA A 54 7.92 1.21 -6.47
CA ALA A 54 7.68 1.78 -7.80
C ALA A 54 8.90 2.52 -8.36
N SER A 55 9.53 3.38 -7.54
CA SER A 55 10.73 4.12 -7.95
C SER A 55 11.90 3.21 -8.27
N ASN A 56 12.11 2.14 -7.49
CA ASN A 56 13.17 1.16 -7.73
C ASN A 56 12.95 0.38 -9.03
N ALA A 57 11.69 0.21 -9.44
CA ALA A 57 11.32 -0.40 -10.72
C ALA A 57 11.38 0.59 -11.91
N GLY A 58 11.85 1.83 -11.70
CA GLY A 58 11.95 2.85 -12.74
C GLY A 58 10.62 3.52 -13.11
N ALA A 59 9.55 3.26 -12.36
CA ALA A 59 8.25 3.89 -12.56
C ALA A 59 8.13 5.19 -11.75
N GLU A 60 7.28 6.11 -12.21
CA GLU A 60 6.98 7.32 -11.45
C GLU A 60 6.05 6.99 -10.28
N ALA A 61 6.59 7.12 -9.07
CA ALA A 61 5.96 6.66 -7.84
C ALA A 61 4.62 7.36 -7.53
N SER A 62 4.45 8.62 -7.92
CA SER A 62 3.22 9.38 -7.68
C SER A 62 2.08 8.93 -8.57
N ILE A 63 2.35 8.62 -9.84
CA ILE A 63 1.41 8.03 -10.80
C ILE A 63 1.00 6.64 -10.34
N VAL A 64 1.96 5.81 -9.92
CA VAL A 64 1.67 4.45 -9.43
C VAL A 64 0.78 4.52 -8.19
N ALA A 65 1.17 5.30 -7.17
CA ALA A 65 0.37 5.45 -5.97
C ALA A 65 -1.02 6.03 -6.26
N GLY A 66 -1.11 7.06 -7.11
CA GLY A 66 -2.37 7.67 -7.52
C GLY A 66 -3.34 6.67 -8.16
N LYS A 67 -2.88 5.92 -9.17
CA LYS A 67 -3.69 4.91 -9.85
C LYS A 67 -4.19 3.82 -8.90
N ILE A 68 -3.37 3.38 -7.95
CA ILE A 68 -3.77 2.39 -6.96
C ILE A 68 -4.90 2.95 -6.07
N LEU A 69 -4.76 4.19 -5.60
CA LEU A 69 -5.72 4.84 -4.70
C LEU A 69 -7.02 5.26 -5.39
N GLU A 70 -6.98 5.61 -6.68
CA GLU A 70 -8.17 5.92 -7.48
C GLU A 70 -9.05 4.68 -7.74
N ASN A 71 -8.43 3.50 -7.77
CA ASN A 71 -9.15 2.25 -7.93
C ASN A 71 -9.73 1.73 -6.60
N LYS A 72 -11.02 1.37 -6.63
CA LYS A 72 -11.77 0.89 -5.46
C LYS A 72 -11.49 -0.58 -5.09
N GLY A 73 -10.87 -1.36 -5.97
CA GLY A 73 -10.59 -2.78 -5.72
C GLY A 73 -9.56 -2.94 -4.61
N ALA A 74 -9.91 -3.61 -3.51
CA ALA A 74 -9.03 -3.73 -2.34
C ALA A 74 -7.67 -4.40 -2.65
N THR A 75 -7.65 -5.27 -3.65
CA THR A 75 -6.47 -6.02 -4.13
C THR A 75 -5.78 -5.38 -5.33
N PHE A 76 -6.34 -4.29 -5.88
CA PHE A 76 -5.77 -3.62 -7.06
C PHE A 76 -4.46 -2.93 -6.68
N GLY A 77 -3.39 -3.25 -7.40
CA GLY A 77 -2.04 -2.79 -7.15
C GLY A 77 -1.20 -2.64 -8.41
N TYR A 78 0.11 -2.56 -8.21
CA TYR A 78 1.11 -2.46 -9.27
C TYR A 78 2.17 -3.55 -9.08
N ASN A 79 2.30 -4.41 -10.08
CA ASN A 79 3.36 -5.40 -10.13
C ASN A 79 4.66 -4.75 -10.61
N ALA A 80 5.56 -4.46 -9.68
CA ALA A 80 6.85 -3.84 -9.99
C ALA A 80 7.81 -4.72 -10.80
N GLN A 81 7.54 -6.03 -10.89
CA GLN A 81 8.35 -6.95 -11.71
C GLN A 81 7.99 -6.87 -13.20
N THR A 82 6.70 -6.62 -13.53
CA THR A 82 6.20 -6.59 -14.91
C THR A 82 5.80 -5.20 -15.40
N GLY A 83 5.56 -4.25 -14.49
CA GLY A 83 5.04 -2.93 -14.80
C GLY A 83 3.52 -2.87 -14.98
N GLU A 84 2.80 -3.95 -14.65
CA GLU A 84 1.37 -4.07 -14.89
C GLU A 84 0.54 -3.75 -13.64
N TYR A 85 -0.67 -3.24 -13.86
CA TYR A 85 -1.67 -3.04 -12.81
C TYR A 85 -2.70 -4.16 -12.83
N GLY A 86 -3.15 -4.58 -11.66
CA GLY A 86 -4.20 -5.58 -11.55
C GLY A 86 -4.38 -6.10 -10.14
N ASP A 87 -5.05 -7.24 -10.01
CA ASP A 87 -5.26 -7.89 -8.73
C ASP A 87 -3.96 -8.55 -8.25
N MET A 88 -3.39 -8.01 -7.19
CA MET A 88 -2.12 -8.47 -6.63
C MET A 88 -2.20 -9.90 -6.10
N ILE A 89 -3.34 -10.33 -5.56
CA ILE A 89 -3.53 -11.69 -5.07
C ILE A 89 -3.60 -12.66 -6.24
N ALA A 90 -4.35 -12.32 -7.30
CA ALA A 90 -4.41 -13.13 -8.52
C ALA A 90 -3.04 -13.22 -9.22
N MET A 91 -2.22 -12.17 -9.12
CA MET A 91 -0.83 -12.14 -9.60
C MET A 91 0.15 -12.88 -8.68
N GLY A 92 -0.30 -13.41 -7.54
CA GLY A 92 0.55 -14.12 -6.58
C GLY A 92 1.46 -13.22 -5.74
N ILE A 93 1.23 -11.91 -5.75
CA ILE A 93 1.97 -10.92 -4.97
C ILE A 93 1.20 -10.65 -3.68
N VAL A 94 1.46 -11.50 -2.70
CA VAL A 94 0.78 -11.51 -1.40
C VAL A 94 1.79 -11.25 -0.29
N ASP A 95 1.34 -10.61 0.78
CA ASP A 95 2.02 -10.50 2.06
C ASP A 95 1.15 -11.11 3.17
#